data_AF-R7D175-F1
#
_entry.id   AF-R7D175-F1
#
_cell.length_a   1.000
_cell.length_b   1.000
_cell.length_c   1.000
_cell.angle_alpha   90.00
_cell.angle_beta   90.00
_cell.angle_gamma   90.00
#
_symmetry.space_group_name_H-M   'P 1'
#
loop_
_entity.id
_entity.type
_entity.pdbx_description
1 polymer ?
#
loop_
_entity_poly.entity_id
_entity_poly.type
_entity_poly.pdbx_seq_one_letter_code
_entity_poly.pdbx_strand_id
1 'polypeptide(L)'
;MLAAMGLRYGTEEATAFSEKVHKTIALMAYRSSVNMAKERGAFTIYDSEREKNNPFINRLKDADPELYEDMVKYGRRNIACLTIAPTGTTSLMTQTTSGIEPVFMPVYKRRRKVNPNDPEVHIDYVDETGDAFEEYIVYHHHFLTWMKANGYDTDKKYTQEEIDALVAQSPYYKATSNDVDWLMKVKMQGRIQKWVDHSISVTINLPNNVDEDLVNRLYVEAWRSGCKGCTVYRDGSRSGVLISAKNDKKKEEPAPFKRPEIVEVRPKVLECDVVRFQNNKDKWVAFVGLLDGHPYEIFTGLQDDDEGIVLPKSVTHGRIIKNIDENGNKRYDFQFENRRGYKMTVEGLSERFNKEYWNYAKLISGVLRWRMPIEKVIKLVESLQLDSENINTWKNGVARALKKYVIDGTEAKGMKCPNCGQETLVYQEGCLICKTCGSSRCG
;
A
#
# COMPACT_ATOMS: atom_id res chain seq x y z
N MET A 1 -13.73 3.63 27.17
CA MET A 1 -15.09 3.45 27.74
C MET A 1 -15.34 2.02 28.18
N LEU A 2 -15.41 1.03 27.28
CA LEU A 2 -15.68 -0.37 27.65
C LEU A 2 -14.76 -0.89 28.77
N ALA A 3 -13.44 -0.74 28.60
CA ALA A 3 -12.47 -1.13 29.61
C ALA A 3 -12.65 -0.40 30.96
N ALA A 4 -13.07 0.86 30.96
CA ALA A 4 -13.34 1.60 32.20
C ALA A 4 -14.56 1.05 32.97
N MET A 5 -15.44 0.31 32.29
CA MET A 5 -16.58 -0.39 32.89
C MET A 5 -16.27 -1.86 33.19
N GLY A 6 -15.01 -2.30 33.04
CA GLY A 6 -14.65 -3.71 33.18
C GLY A 6 -15.14 -4.61 32.04
N LEU A 7 -15.66 -4.03 30.94
CA LEU A 7 -16.18 -4.79 29.80
C LEU A 7 -15.06 -5.06 28.79
N ARG A 8 -14.89 -6.34 28.43
CA ARG A 8 -13.91 -6.77 27.44
C ARG A 8 -14.45 -6.59 26.02
N TYR A 9 -13.71 -5.90 25.16
CA TYR A 9 -14.08 -5.75 23.75
C TYR A 9 -14.22 -7.12 23.08
N GLY A 10 -15.20 -7.27 22.18
CA GLY A 10 -15.44 -8.54 21.48
C GLY A 10 -16.24 -9.57 22.28
N THR A 11 -16.86 -9.19 23.40
CA THR A 11 -17.87 -10.02 24.09
C THR A 11 -19.28 -9.51 23.84
N GLU A 12 -20.28 -10.35 24.15
CA GLU A 12 -21.69 -10.00 23.98
C GLU A 12 -22.13 -8.87 24.92
N GLU A 13 -21.63 -8.84 26.15
CA GLU A 13 -21.96 -7.81 27.15
C GLU A 13 -21.41 -6.44 26.71
N ALA A 14 -20.17 -6.40 26.22
CA ALA A 14 -19.56 -5.19 25.69
C ALA A 14 -20.29 -4.71 24.42
N THR A 15 -20.73 -5.66 23.58
CA THR A 15 -21.50 -5.36 22.38
C THR A 15 -22.87 -4.77 22.72
N ALA A 16 -23.60 -5.36 23.65
CA ALA A 16 -24.90 -4.88 24.10
C ALA A 16 -24.79 -3.48 24.73
N PHE A 17 -23.75 -3.24 25.53
CA PHE A 17 -23.49 -1.91 26.07
C PHE A 17 -23.22 -0.87 24.97
N SER A 18 -22.38 -1.22 23.98
CA SER A 18 -22.07 -0.31 22.88
C SER A 18 -23.29 -0.05 21.99
N GLU A 19 -24.15 -1.05 21.74
CA GLU A 19 -25.42 -0.85 21.05
C GLU A 19 -26.31 0.15 21.80
N LYS A 20 -26.40 0.04 23.13
CA LYS A 20 -27.17 0.99 23.96
C LYS A 20 -26.63 2.42 23.83
N VAL A 21 -25.32 2.60 23.87
CA VAL A 21 -24.69 3.92 23.70
C VAL A 21 -25.04 4.52 22.34
N HIS A 22 -24.89 3.74 21.25
CA HIS A 22 -25.17 4.25 19.91
C HIS A 22 -26.66 4.47 19.65
N LYS A 23 -27.54 3.65 20.24
CA LYS A 23 -28.99 3.90 20.26
C LYS A 23 -29.29 5.26 20.88
N THR A 24 -28.72 5.56 22.06
CA THR A 24 -28.92 6.85 22.72
C THR A 24 -28.41 8.01 21.86
N ILE A 25 -27.23 7.88 21.25
CA ILE A 25 -26.68 8.91 20.35
C ILE A 25 -27.61 9.15 19.15
N ALA A 26 -28.14 8.09 18.54
CA ALA A 26 -29.09 8.20 17.42
C ALA A 26 -30.35 8.95 17.77
N LEU A 27 -31.00 8.57 18.88
CA LEU A 27 -32.21 9.25 19.36
C LEU A 27 -31.94 10.72 19.64
N MET A 28 -30.84 11.04 20.31
CA MET A 28 -30.51 12.42 20.68
C MET A 28 -30.10 13.28 19.47
N ALA A 29 -29.35 12.70 18.51
CA ALA A 29 -28.96 13.41 17.29
C ALA A 29 -30.19 13.75 16.43
N TYR A 30 -31.10 12.79 16.24
CA TYR A 30 -32.33 13.04 15.49
C TYR A 30 -33.28 13.99 16.24
N ARG A 31 -33.41 13.87 17.56
CA ARG A 31 -34.19 14.81 18.38
C ARG A 31 -33.65 16.24 18.30
N SER A 32 -32.33 16.40 18.33
CA SER A 32 -31.68 17.70 18.09
C SER A 32 -31.98 18.23 16.68
N SER A 33 -31.93 17.39 15.66
CA SER A 33 -32.27 17.78 14.29
C SER A 33 -33.74 18.22 14.12
N VAL A 34 -34.67 17.57 14.83
CA VAL A 34 -36.08 17.98 14.87
C VAL A 34 -36.27 19.29 15.62
N ASN A 35 -35.58 19.48 16.76
CA ASN A 35 -35.63 20.75 17.49
C ASN A 35 -35.09 21.91 16.63
N MET A 36 -34.01 21.71 15.88
CA MET A 36 -33.54 22.71 14.92
C MET A 36 -34.54 22.98 13.79
N ALA A 37 -35.34 21.97 13.38
CA ALA A 37 -36.38 22.16 12.38
C ALA A 37 -37.55 23.00 12.91
N LYS A 38 -37.91 22.86 14.20
CA LYS A 38 -38.91 23.72 14.85
C LYS A 38 -38.53 25.20 14.77
N GLU A 39 -37.24 25.52 14.91
CA GLU A 39 -36.73 26.89 14.89
C GLU A 39 -36.46 27.42 13.47
N ARG A 40 -35.90 26.58 12.58
CA ARG A 40 -35.29 27.01 11.31
C ARG A 40 -35.97 26.41 10.07
N GLY A 41 -37.01 25.60 10.26
CA GLY A 41 -37.63 24.78 9.23
C GLY A 41 -36.86 23.49 8.94
N ALA A 42 -37.57 22.48 8.43
CA ALA A 42 -37.01 21.23 7.95
C ALA A 42 -36.10 21.43 6.72
N PHE A 43 -35.32 20.41 6.34
CA PHE A 43 -34.60 20.44 5.06
C PHE A 43 -35.58 20.47 3.88
N THR A 44 -35.17 21.10 2.77
CA THR A 44 -36.07 21.53 1.67
C THR A 44 -36.95 20.42 1.07
N ILE A 45 -36.45 19.19 1.01
CA ILE A 45 -37.14 18.06 0.38
C ILE A 45 -37.69 17.05 1.40
N TYR A 46 -37.82 17.44 2.67
CA TYR A 46 -38.35 16.57 3.72
C TYR A 46 -39.82 16.21 3.45
N ASP A 47 -40.14 14.93 3.59
CA ASP A 47 -41.48 14.39 3.40
C ASP A 47 -41.61 13.09 4.21
N SER A 48 -42.47 13.07 5.22
CA SER A 48 -42.67 11.91 6.09
C SER A 48 -43.26 10.71 5.35
N GLU A 49 -44.07 10.93 4.31
CA GLU A 49 -44.65 9.84 3.51
C GLU A 49 -43.60 9.13 2.66
N ARG A 50 -42.58 9.85 2.17
CA ARG A 50 -41.46 9.23 1.45
C ARG A 50 -40.65 8.28 2.34
N GLU A 51 -40.66 8.51 3.64
CA GLU A 51 -39.82 7.77 4.59
C GLU A 51 -40.59 6.76 5.44
N LYS A 52 -41.90 6.57 5.21
CA LYS A 52 -42.72 5.64 5.99
C LYS A 52 -42.21 4.20 6.00
N ASN A 53 -41.53 3.78 4.93
CA ASN A 53 -40.96 2.45 4.78
C ASN A 53 -39.45 2.42 5.06
N ASN A 54 -38.86 3.53 5.52
CA ASN A 54 -37.43 3.60 5.82
C ASN A 54 -37.13 2.77 7.10
N PRO A 55 -36.36 1.67 7.02
CA PRO A 55 -36.12 0.81 8.17
C PRO A 55 -35.39 1.51 9.33
N PHE A 56 -34.59 2.54 9.03
CA PHE A 56 -33.89 3.30 10.06
C PHE A 56 -34.85 4.22 10.81
N ILE A 57 -35.72 4.95 10.10
CA ILE A 57 -36.72 5.83 10.71
C ILE A 57 -37.74 5.02 11.51
N ASN A 58 -38.18 3.87 11.00
CA ASN A 58 -39.08 2.97 11.72
C ASN A 58 -38.44 2.43 13.01
N ARG A 59 -37.13 2.14 13.00
CA ARG A 59 -36.41 1.77 14.22
C ARG A 59 -36.35 2.91 15.25
N LEU A 60 -36.20 4.16 14.81
CA LEU A 60 -36.28 5.32 15.71
C LEU A 60 -37.69 5.46 16.29
N LYS A 61 -38.73 5.28 15.47
CA LYS A 61 -40.14 5.28 15.90
C LYS A 61 -40.41 4.23 16.97
N ASP A 62 -39.96 3.00 16.76
CA ASP A 62 -40.15 1.91 17.73
C ASP A 62 -39.41 2.19 19.05
N ALA A 63 -38.27 2.88 18.97
CA ALA A 63 -37.46 3.22 20.13
C ALA A 63 -37.95 4.47 20.89
N ASP A 64 -38.57 5.41 20.18
CA ASP A 64 -39.01 6.71 20.69
C ASP A 64 -40.18 7.23 19.82
N PRO A 65 -41.44 6.83 20.13
CA PRO A 65 -42.61 7.22 19.36
C PRO A 65 -42.86 8.73 19.33
N GLU A 66 -42.56 9.43 20.43
CA GLU A 66 -42.72 10.89 20.54
C GLU A 66 -41.77 11.62 19.58
N LEU A 67 -40.51 11.18 19.48
CA LEU A 67 -39.58 11.71 18.49
C LEU A 67 -40.12 11.58 17.07
N TYR A 68 -40.75 10.45 16.75
CA TYR A 68 -41.33 10.23 15.43
C TYR A 68 -42.54 11.14 15.16
N GLU A 69 -43.43 11.31 16.13
CA GLU A 69 -44.57 12.25 16.03
C GLU A 69 -44.09 13.68 15.78
N ASP A 70 -43.08 14.11 16.53
CA ASP A 70 -42.44 15.42 16.33
C ASP A 70 -41.78 15.53 14.95
N MET A 71 -41.15 14.45 14.47
CA MET A 71 -40.56 14.43 13.12
C MET A 71 -41.63 14.54 12.04
N VAL A 72 -42.79 13.90 12.19
CA VAL A 72 -43.92 14.05 11.25
C VAL A 72 -44.46 15.48 11.28
N LYS A 73 -44.60 16.08 12.46
CA LYS A 73 -45.19 17.41 12.65
C LYS A 73 -44.28 18.56 12.19
N TYR A 74 -42.99 18.49 12.52
CA TYR A 74 -42.05 19.60 12.33
C TYR A 74 -40.97 19.31 11.28
N GLY A 75 -40.80 18.03 10.91
CA GLY A 75 -39.68 17.56 10.11
C GLY A 75 -38.36 17.53 10.88
N ARG A 76 -37.27 17.32 10.14
CA ARG A 76 -35.90 17.38 10.66
C ARG A 76 -35.03 18.31 9.84
N ARG A 77 -34.00 18.90 10.46
CA ARG A 77 -33.12 19.88 9.80
C ARG A 77 -32.06 19.24 8.91
N ASN A 78 -31.67 18.01 9.20
CA ASN A 78 -30.60 17.28 8.53
C ASN A 78 -31.17 16.01 7.88
N ILE A 79 -30.74 15.70 6.66
CA ILE A 79 -31.15 14.48 5.95
C ILE A 79 -30.67 13.23 6.70
N ALA A 80 -29.40 13.25 7.11
CA ALA A 80 -28.71 12.25 7.92
C ALA A 80 -27.82 12.96 8.95
N CYS A 81 -27.58 12.31 10.08
CA CYS A 81 -26.92 12.89 11.25
C CYS A 81 -25.65 12.13 11.67
N LEU A 82 -25.53 10.83 11.37
CA LEU A 82 -24.56 9.96 12.03
C LEU A 82 -23.66 9.17 11.09
N THR A 83 -22.36 9.44 11.18
CA THR A 83 -21.31 8.64 10.55
C THR A 83 -20.17 8.44 11.54
N ILE A 84 -19.55 7.25 11.54
CA ILE A 84 -18.34 7.00 12.32
C ILE A 84 -17.17 7.03 11.34
N ALA A 85 -16.49 8.17 11.27
CA ALA A 85 -15.33 8.38 10.41
C ALA A 85 -14.04 7.85 11.08
N PRO A 86 -12.95 7.64 10.31
CA PRO A 86 -11.63 7.40 10.89
C PRO A 86 -11.21 8.59 11.77
N THR A 87 -10.81 8.31 13.01
CA THR A 87 -10.38 9.33 13.96
C THR A 87 -8.91 9.18 14.34
N GLY A 88 -8.03 8.78 13.42
CA GLY A 88 -6.63 8.47 13.75
C GLY A 88 -5.88 9.61 14.45
N THR A 89 -5.83 10.80 13.84
CA THR A 89 -5.14 11.95 14.45
C THR A 89 -5.85 12.47 15.69
N THR A 90 -7.19 12.56 15.66
CA THR A 90 -7.96 13.08 16.79
C THR A 90 -7.92 12.15 18.00
N SER A 91 -7.97 10.83 17.80
CA SER A 91 -7.85 9.85 18.89
C SER A 91 -6.48 9.88 19.54
N LEU A 92 -5.41 10.15 18.78
CA LEU A 92 -4.07 10.37 19.34
C LEU A 92 -4.02 11.64 20.20
N MET A 93 -4.62 12.75 19.73
CA MET A 93 -4.68 14.00 20.50
C MET A 93 -5.47 13.84 21.79
N THR A 94 -6.59 13.11 21.76
CA THR A 94 -7.42 12.84 22.94
C THR A 94 -6.97 11.64 23.76
N GLN A 95 -5.90 10.94 23.33
CA GLN A 95 -5.36 9.74 23.96
C GLN A 95 -6.38 8.59 24.11
N THR A 96 -7.30 8.48 23.15
CA THR A 96 -8.36 7.44 23.09
C THR A 96 -8.17 6.49 21.92
N THR A 97 -8.99 5.43 21.87
CA THR A 97 -9.07 4.55 20.69
C THR A 97 -9.83 5.23 19.55
N SER A 98 -9.58 4.81 18.31
CA SER A 98 -10.17 5.42 17.11
C SER A 98 -11.54 4.82 16.80
N GLY A 99 -12.58 5.66 16.65
CA GLY A 99 -13.93 5.24 16.29
C GLY A 99 -14.49 4.16 17.23
N ILE A 100 -14.74 2.97 16.68
CA ILE A 100 -15.15 1.78 17.45
C ILE A 100 -14.06 0.70 17.49
N GLU A 101 -12.81 1.04 17.18
CA GLU A 101 -11.70 0.09 17.18
C GLU A 101 -11.28 -0.31 18.61
N PRO A 102 -10.85 -1.56 18.81
CA PRO A 102 -10.16 -1.94 20.03
C PRO A 102 -8.83 -1.20 20.15
N VAL A 103 -8.20 -1.27 21.32
CA VAL A 103 -6.82 -0.79 21.46
C VAL A 103 -5.90 -1.63 20.56
N PHE A 104 -4.95 -1.00 19.87
CA PHE A 104 -4.01 -1.77 19.05
C PHE A 104 -3.09 -2.64 19.93
N MET A 105 -2.46 -2.04 20.94
CA MET A 105 -1.71 -2.73 21.99
C MET A 105 -1.81 -1.93 23.30
N PRO A 106 -2.09 -2.56 24.45
CA PRO A 106 -2.11 -1.87 25.74
C PRO A 106 -0.71 -1.48 26.22
N VAL A 107 0.31 -2.25 25.80
CA VAL A 107 1.72 -2.05 26.16
C VAL A 107 2.58 -2.37 24.95
N TYR A 108 3.59 -1.55 24.67
CA TYR A 108 4.53 -1.78 23.57
C TYR A 108 5.92 -1.23 23.89
N LYS A 109 6.96 -1.83 23.31
CA LYS A 109 8.34 -1.35 23.44
C LYS A 109 8.67 -0.33 22.36
N ARG A 110 9.34 0.75 22.75
CA ARG A 110 9.94 1.72 21.82
C ARG A 110 11.44 1.72 22.00
N ARG A 111 12.13 1.98 20.88
CA ARG A 111 13.58 2.20 20.84
C ARG A 111 13.86 3.68 20.73
N ARG A 112 14.73 4.21 21.59
CA ARG A 112 15.33 5.54 21.44
C ARG A 112 16.78 5.33 21.02
N LYS A 113 17.22 5.96 19.94
CA LYS A 113 18.65 5.99 19.58
C LYS A 113 19.40 6.72 20.69
N VAL A 114 20.47 6.12 21.19
CA VAL A 114 21.29 6.67 22.27
C VAL A 114 22.75 6.77 21.85
N ASN A 115 23.47 7.70 22.46
CA ASN A 115 24.91 7.80 22.25
C ASN A 115 25.61 6.83 23.23
N PRO A 116 26.40 5.85 22.75
CA PRO A 116 27.09 4.90 23.62
C PRO A 116 28.01 5.53 24.68
N ASN A 117 28.42 6.78 24.46
CA ASN A 117 29.32 7.51 25.36
C ASN A 117 28.58 8.28 26.48
N ASP A 118 27.25 8.25 26.50
CA ASP A 118 26.46 8.88 27.55
C ASP A 118 26.42 7.97 28.80
N PRO A 119 26.87 8.43 29.98
CA PRO A 119 26.88 7.61 31.19
C PRO A 119 25.49 7.26 31.74
N GLU A 120 24.42 7.97 31.32
CA GLU A 120 23.05 7.73 31.80
C GLU A 120 22.23 6.80 30.90
N VAL A 121 22.75 6.34 29.77
CA VAL A 121 21.99 5.50 28.81
C VAL A 121 22.33 4.03 28.93
N HIS A 122 21.30 3.18 28.88
CA HIS A 122 21.47 1.74 28.74
C HIS A 122 21.34 1.33 27.28
N ILE A 123 22.22 0.45 26.80
CA ILE A 123 22.17 -0.08 25.43
C ILE A 123 21.50 -1.45 25.48
N ASP A 124 20.24 -1.51 25.06
CA ASP A 124 19.46 -2.75 24.99
C ASP A 124 19.57 -3.45 23.63
N TYR A 125 19.80 -2.66 22.58
CA TYR A 125 19.81 -3.15 21.20
C TYR A 125 20.82 -2.37 20.35
N VAL A 126 21.58 -3.07 19.52
CA VAL A 126 22.46 -2.47 18.49
C VAL A 126 22.02 -3.00 17.13
N ASP A 127 21.81 -2.10 16.17
CA ASP A 127 21.41 -2.51 14.82
C ASP A 127 22.59 -2.94 13.94
N GLU A 128 22.27 -3.39 12.72
CA GLU A 128 23.26 -3.88 11.74
C GLU A 128 24.22 -2.78 11.27
N THR A 129 23.86 -1.50 11.45
CA THR A 129 24.69 -0.34 11.13
C THR A 129 25.56 0.12 12.31
N GLY A 130 25.45 -0.54 13.46
CA GLY A 130 26.21 -0.24 14.67
C GLY A 130 25.61 0.86 15.55
N ASP A 131 24.39 1.32 15.27
CA ASP A 131 23.70 2.29 16.10
C ASP A 131 23.15 1.64 17.37
N ALA A 132 23.37 2.28 18.53
CA ALA A 132 22.90 1.83 19.83
C ALA A 132 21.54 2.42 20.18
N PHE A 133 20.68 1.59 20.77
CA PHE A 133 19.32 1.94 21.17
C PHE A 133 19.04 1.49 22.61
N GLU A 134 18.33 2.36 23.33
CA GLU A 134 17.70 2.04 24.61
C GLU A 134 16.23 1.65 24.35
N GLU A 135 15.81 0.52 24.91
CA GLU A 135 14.44 0.03 24.85
C GLU A 135 13.67 0.46 26.10
N TYR A 136 12.52 1.10 25.92
CA TYR A 136 11.64 1.44 27.03
C TYR A 136 10.20 1.05 26.73
N ILE A 137 9.47 0.71 27.80
CA ILE A 137 8.09 0.24 27.74
C ILE A 137 7.16 1.45 27.76
N VAL A 138 6.23 1.48 26.82
CA VAL A 138 5.18 2.49 26.74
C VAL A 138 3.84 1.82 27.00
N TYR A 139 3.13 2.34 28.00
CA TYR A 139 1.78 1.92 28.34
C TYR A 139 0.77 2.85 27.67
N HIS A 140 -0.33 2.29 27.17
CA HIS A 140 -1.46 3.07 26.72
C HIS A 140 -2.03 3.89 27.90
N HIS A 141 -2.34 5.17 27.69
CA HIS A 141 -2.77 6.10 28.75
C HIS A 141 -3.92 5.55 29.61
N HIS A 142 -4.94 4.97 28.98
CA HIS A 142 -6.06 4.36 29.70
C HIS A 142 -5.76 2.99 30.34
N PHE A 143 -4.68 2.31 29.93
CA PHE A 143 -4.19 1.15 30.66
C PHE A 143 -3.51 1.58 31.96
N LEU A 144 -2.73 2.68 31.94
CA LEU A 144 -2.20 3.29 33.17
C LEU A 144 -3.32 3.76 34.11
N THR A 145 -4.41 4.33 33.57
CA THR A 145 -5.59 4.68 34.38
C THR A 145 -6.17 3.45 35.08
N TRP A 146 -6.30 2.34 34.36
CA TRP A 146 -6.76 1.07 34.94
C TRP A 146 -5.78 0.55 36.01
N MET A 147 -4.47 0.62 35.75
CA MET A 147 -3.45 0.21 36.72
C MET A 147 -3.56 0.98 38.04
N LYS A 148 -3.62 2.33 37.96
CA LYS A 148 -3.77 3.20 39.13
C LYS A 148 -5.06 2.91 39.89
N ALA A 149 -6.18 2.73 39.18
CA ALA A 149 -7.47 2.43 39.80
C ALA A 149 -7.49 1.08 40.55
N ASN A 150 -6.64 0.13 40.16
CA ASN A 150 -6.50 -1.18 40.81
C ASN A 150 -5.31 -1.25 41.78
N GLY A 151 -4.66 -0.11 42.08
CA GLY A 151 -3.58 -0.03 43.07
C GLY A 151 -2.21 -0.54 42.58
N TYR A 152 -2.01 -0.67 41.27
CA TYR A 152 -0.71 -1.01 40.70
C TYR A 152 0.19 0.23 40.56
N ASP A 153 1.45 0.08 40.94
CA ASP A 153 2.47 1.13 40.83
C ASP A 153 2.86 1.36 39.36
N THR A 154 2.52 2.52 38.80
CA THR A 154 2.82 2.84 37.39
C THR A 154 4.26 3.28 37.13
N ASP A 155 5.03 3.59 38.17
CA ASP A 155 6.42 4.03 38.05
C ASP A 155 7.41 2.85 38.16
N LYS A 156 6.92 1.69 38.62
CA LYS A 156 7.68 0.43 38.62
C LYS A 156 7.99 -0.02 37.18
N LYS A 157 9.26 -0.37 36.95
CA LYS A 157 9.69 -1.11 35.76
C LYS A 157 9.30 -2.58 35.89
N TYR A 158 8.16 -2.96 35.32
CA TYR A 158 7.71 -4.34 35.26
C TYR A 158 8.49 -5.17 34.25
N THR A 159 8.71 -6.44 34.58
CA THR A 159 9.17 -7.49 33.63
C THR A 159 8.08 -7.82 32.62
N GLN A 160 8.44 -8.46 31.50
CA GLN A 160 7.46 -8.83 30.48
C GLN A 160 6.42 -9.81 31.02
N GLU A 161 6.83 -10.76 31.86
CA GLU A 161 5.95 -11.74 32.50
C GLU A 161 4.94 -11.05 33.44
N GLU A 162 5.37 -10.06 34.22
CA GLU A 162 4.48 -9.27 35.07
C GLU A 162 3.49 -8.45 34.23
N ILE A 163 3.94 -7.84 33.13
CA ILE A 163 3.08 -7.10 32.21
C ILE A 163 2.02 -8.00 31.61
N ASP A 164 2.39 -9.20 31.15
CA ASP A 164 1.47 -10.15 30.56
C ASP A 164 0.42 -10.61 31.60
N ALA A 165 0.83 -10.81 32.85
CA ALA A 165 -0.07 -11.12 33.96
C ALA A 165 -1.03 -9.95 34.30
N LEU A 166 -0.57 -8.69 34.21
CA LEU A 166 -1.40 -7.50 34.39
C LEU A 166 -2.41 -7.36 33.25
N VAL A 167 -1.96 -7.51 32.01
CA VAL A 167 -2.83 -7.45 30.83
C VAL A 167 -3.90 -8.55 30.93
N ALA A 168 -3.53 -9.77 31.35
CA ALA A 168 -4.46 -10.89 31.53
C ALA A 168 -5.58 -10.63 32.55
N GLN A 169 -5.31 -9.86 33.61
CA GLN A 169 -6.30 -9.44 34.60
C GLN A 169 -7.13 -8.24 34.14
N SER A 170 -6.65 -7.51 33.14
CA SER A 170 -7.30 -6.31 32.65
C SER A 170 -8.40 -6.61 31.61
N PRO A 171 -9.34 -5.66 31.40
CA PRO A 171 -10.32 -5.73 30.31
C PRO A 171 -9.71 -5.70 28.90
N TYR A 172 -8.39 -5.53 28.77
CA TYR A 172 -7.67 -5.54 27.49
C TYR A 172 -7.17 -6.93 27.08
N TYR A 173 -7.26 -7.93 27.95
CA TYR A 173 -6.90 -9.32 27.61
C TYR A 173 -7.78 -9.85 26.47
N LYS A 174 -7.20 -10.32 25.37
CA LYS A 174 -7.94 -10.81 24.18
C LYS A 174 -8.92 -9.77 23.62
N ALA A 175 -8.57 -8.50 23.75
CA ALA A 175 -9.36 -7.36 23.30
C ALA A 175 -8.52 -6.36 22.52
N THR A 176 -7.40 -6.82 21.96
CA THR A 176 -6.55 -6.03 21.06
C THR A 176 -6.84 -6.37 19.61
N SER A 177 -6.39 -5.51 18.69
CA SER A 177 -6.54 -5.76 17.24
C SER A 177 -6.03 -7.12 16.77
N ASN A 178 -5.05 -7.71 17.46
CA ASN A 178 -4.39 -8.96 17.03
C ASN A 178 -4.96 -10.23 17.67
N ASP A 179 -5.73 -10.12 18.75
CA ASP A 179 -6.17 -11.28 19.55
C ASP A 179 -7.66 -11.23 19.96
N VAL A 180 -8.40 -10.27 19.44
CA VAL A 180 -9.86 -10.19 19.57
C VAL A 180 -10.54 -11.29 18.75
N ASP A 181 -11.69 -11.76 19.21
CA ASP A 181 -12.61 -12.52 18.36
C ASP A 181 -13.13 -11.61 17.23
N TRP A 182 -12.56 -11.79 16.02
CA TRP A 182 -12.89 -10.99 14.85
C TRP A 182 -14.34 -11.15 14.39
N LEU A 183 -14.97 -12.32 14.60
CA LEU A 183 -16.38 -12.51 14.27
C LEU A 183 -17.26 -11.72 15.23
N MET A 184 -16.97 -11.76 16.53
CA MET A 184 -17.68 -10.93 17.51
C MET A 184 -17.48 -9.43 17.25
N LYS A 185 -16.28 -9.01 16.81
CA LYS A 185 -16.03 -7.63 16.38
C LYS A 185 -16.93 -7.23 15.19
N VAL A 186 -17.09 -8.11 14.20
CA VAL A 186 -17.99 -7.86 13.05
C VAL A 186 -19.45 -7.79 13.49
N LYS A 187 -19.89 -8.70 14.36
CA LYS A 187 -21.25 -8.67 14.94
C LYS A 187 -21.51 -7.39 15.73
N MET A 188 -20.52 -6.93 16.49
CA MET A 188 -20.59 -5.66 17.21
C MET A 188 -20.76 -4.49 16.25
N GLN A 189 -19.99 -4.44 15.17
CA GLN A 189 -20.16 -3.43 14.12
C GLN A 189 -21.60 -3.46 13.55
N GLY A 190 -22.14 -4.63 13.23
CA GLY A 190 -23.50 -4.76 12.70
C GLY A 190 -24.58 -4.29 13.67
N ARG A 191 -24.45 -4.62 14.97
CA ARG A 191 -25.37 -4.13 16.01
C ARG A 191 -25.33 -2.62 16.16
N ILE A 192 -24.14 -2.03 16.12
CA ILE A 192 -23.97 -0.57 16.15
C ILE A 192 -24.52 0.06 14.85
N GLN A 193 -24.32 -0.57 13.69
CA GLN A 193 -24.74 -0.06 12.38
C GLN A 193 -26.25 0.18 12.27
N LYS A 194 -27.06 -0.54 13.07
CA LYS A 194 -28.51 -0.29 13.21
C LYS A 194 -28.83 1.14 13.66
N TRP A 195 -27.92 1.79 14.38
CA TRP A 195 -28.09 3.13 14.96
C TRP A 195 -27.22 4.19 14.28
N VAL A 196 -26.63 3.88 13.12
CA VAL A 196 -25.82 4.80 12.31
C VAL A 196 -26.43 4.87 10.91
N ASP A 197 -26.88 6.06 10.49
CA ASP A 197 -27.60 6.28 9.23
C ASP A 197 -26.70 6.26 7.99
N HIS A 198 -25.45 6.71 8.12
CA HIS A 198 -24.37 6.47 7.14
C HIS A 198 -23.63 5.17 7.49
N SER A 199 -22.31 5.13 7.34
CA SER A 199 -21.49 3.94 7.53
C SER A 199 -20.53 4.10 8.71
N ILE A 200 -19.90 2.99 9.08
CA ILE A 200 -18.90 2.92 10.13
C ILE A 200 -17.57 2.56 9.48
N SER A 201 -16.58 3.43 9.62
CA SER A 201 -15.22 3.15 9.22
C SER A 201 -14.50 2.42 10.35
N VAL A 202 -14.35 1.11 10.20
CA VAL A 202 -13.62 0.26 11.13
C VAL A 202 -12.84 -0.79 10.34
N THR A 203 -11.59 -1.03 10.74
CA THR A 203 -10.74 -2.02 10.09
C THR A 203 -10.70 -3.31 10.91
N ILE A 204 -10.84 -4.46 10.24
CA ILE A 204 -10.57 -5.78 10.82
C ILE A 204 -9.11 -6.09 10.54
N ASN A 205 -8.26 -5.85 11.54
CA ASN A 205 -6.84 -6.15 11.47
C ASN A 205 -6.63 -7.64 11.72
N LEU A 206 -6.03 -8.35 10.77
CA LEU A 206 -5.77 -9.79 10.84
C LEU A 206 -4.26 -10.05 10.76
N PRO A 207 -3.73 -11.06 11.49
CA PRO A 207 -2.36 -11.51 11.34
C PRO A 207 -2.01 -11.99 9.92
N ASN A 208 -0.73 -11.96 9.55
CA ASN A 208 -0.27 -12.35 8.21
C ASN A 208 -0.49 -13.84 7.88
N ASN A 209 -0.61 -14.69 8.91
CA ASN A 209 -0.79 -16.14 8.80
C ASN A 209 -2.25 -16.58 8.85
N VAL A 210 -3.21 -15.64 8.80
CA VAL A 210 -4.64 -15.97 8.78
C VAL A 210 -5.01 -16.72 7.49
N ASP A 211 -5.94 -17.67 7.60
CA ASP A 211 -6.48 -18.41 6.47
C ASP A 211 -7.44 -17.54 5.63
N GLU A 212 -7.56 -17.89 4.35
CA GLU A 212 -8.51 -17.24 3.44
C GLU A 212 -9.96 -17.49 3.88
N ASP A 213 -10.24 -18.66 4.48
CA ASP A 213 -11.56 -19.05 4.95
C ASP A 213 -12.07 -18.16 6.10
N LEU A 214 -11.23 -17.72 7.03
CA LEU A 214 -11.65 -16.73 8.03
C LEU A 214 -11.98 -15.40 7.38
N VAL A 215 -11.18 -14.95 6.40
CA VAL A 215 -11.47 -13.70 5.67
C VAL A 215 -12.84 -13.78 4.99
N ASN A 216 -13.12 -14.89 4.30
CA ASN A 216 -14.44 -15.13 3.69
C ASN A 216 -15.56 -15.12 4.74
N ARG A 217 -15.39 -15.85 5.87
CA ARG A 217 -16.37 -15.86 6.97
C ARG A 217 -16.64 -14.46 7.53
N LEU A 218 -15.62 -13.62 7.66
CA LEU A 218 -15.77 -12.24 8.16
C LEU A 218 -16.58 -11.37 7.21
N TYR A 219 -16.34 -11.46 5.89
CA TYR A 219 -17.14 -10.73 4.91
C TYR A 219 -18.60 -11.21 4.86
N VAL A 220 -18.82 -12.53 4.89
CA VAL A 220 -20.17 -13.11 4.93
C VAL A 220 -20.91 -12.70 6.20
N GLU A 221 -20.22 -12.72 7.35
CA GLU A 221 -20.80 -12.29 8.62
C GLU A 221 -21.12 -10.78 8.63
N ALA A 222 -20.28 -9.94 8.02
CA ALA A 222 -20.54 -8.52 7.90
C ALA A 222 -21.79 -8.24 7.07
N TRP A 223 -21.95 -8.96 5.94
CA TRP A 223 -23.15 -8.89 5.12
C TRP A 223 -24.40 -9.35 5.90
N ARG A 224 -24.34 -10.52 6.57
CA ARG A 224 -25.44 -11.04 7.40
C ARG A 224 -25.83 -10.10 8.54
N SER A 225 -24.84 -9.42 9.13
CA SER A 225 -25.04 -8.49 10.24
C SER A 225 -25.58 -7.12 9.79
N GLY A 226 -25.74 -6.90 8.48
CA GLY A 226 -26.25 -5.63 7.93
C GLY A 226 -25.23 -4.49 7.94
N CYS A 227 -23.92 -4.81 7.98
CA CYS A 227 -22.88 -3.80 7.85
C CYS A 227 -22.94 -3.14 6.47
N LYS A 228 -22.88 -1.80 6.42
CA LYS A 228 -22.87 -1.05 5.14
C LYS A 228 -21.48 -0.96 4.51
N GLY A 229 -20.43 -1.22 5.29
CA GLY A 229 -19.05 -1.31 4.84
C GLY A 229 -18.27 -2.26 5.73
N CYS A 230 -17.24 -2.90 5.17
CA CYS A 230 -16.36 -3.80 5.90
C CYS A 230 -14.96 -3.74 5.28
N THR A 231 -13.97 -3.38 6.08
CA THR A 231 -12.57 -3.32 5.65
C THR A 231 -11.76 -4.38 6.38
N VAL A 232 -11.09 -5.24 5.64
CA VAL A 232 -10.14 -6.20 6.18
C VAL A 232 -8.73 -5.74 5.82
N TYR A 233 -7.86 -5.69 6.82
CA TYR A 233 -6.43 -5.47 6.62
C TYR A 233 -5.68 -6.68 7.16
N ARG A 234 -5.05 -7.43 6.26
CA ARG A 234 -4.12 -8.51 6.64
C ARG A 234 -2.72 -7.92 6.80
N ASP A 235 -2.08 -8.18 7.93
CA ASP A 235 -0.70 -7.76 8.16
C ASP A 235 0.22 -8.23 7.02
N GLY A 236 1.16 -7.38 6.63
CA GLY A 236 2.04 -7.60 5.48
C GLY A 236 1.41 -7.42 4.09
N SER A 237 0.09 -7.20 3.97
CA SER A 237 -0.56 -6.98 2.66
C SER A 237 -0.25 -5.61 2.03
N ARG A 238 0.15 -4.63 2.86
CA ARG A 238 0.69 -3.33 2.42
C ARG A 238 1.93 -3.01 3.24
N SER A 239 3.02 -2.72 2.56
CA SER A 239 4.28 -2.28 3.18
C SER A 239 4.13 -0.92 3.86
N GLY A 240 4.62 -0.80 5.10
CA GLY A 240 4.78 0.48 5.81
C GLY A 240 3.58 1.02 6.59
N VAL A 241 2.49 0.24 6.75
CA VAL A 241 1.26 0.73 7.42
C VAL A 241 1.33 0.59 8.94
N LEU A 242 1.76 -0.56 9.46
CA LEU A 242 1.95 -0.83 10.89
C LEU A 242 3.10 -1.83 11.04
N ILE A 243 4.22 -1.42 11.66
CA ILE A 243 5.33 -2.33 11.96
C ILE A 243 5.13 -2.82 13.40
N SER A 244 4.81 -4.11 13.55
CA SER A 244 4.80 -4.77 14.86
C SER A 244 6.21 -4.81 15.43
N ALA A 245 6.41 -4.35 16.67
CA ALA A 245 7.69 -4.42 17.37
C ALA A 245 8.06 -5.84 17.86
N LYS A 246 7.19 -6.84 17.63
CA LYS A 246 7.54 -8.24 17.88
C LYS A 246 8.49 -8.72 16.78
N ASN A 247 9.77 -8.80 17.13
CA ASN A 247 10.78 -9.56 16.40
C ASN A 247 10.43 -11.06 16.48
N ASP A 248 9.40 -11.49 15.76
CA ASP A 248 9.35 -12.87 15.30
C ASP A 248 10.48 -12.96 14.27
N LYS A 249 11.64 -13.48 14.71
CA LYS A 249 12.66 -14.01 13.82
C LYS A 249 12.05 -15.19 13.07
N LYS A 250 11.16 -14.92 12.11
CA LYS A 250 10.95 -15.84 11.00
C LYS A 250 12.31 -15.91 10.32
N LYS A 251 12.94 -17.08 10.38
CA LYS A 251 13.89 -17.47 9.35
C LYS A 251 13.14 -17.31 8.04
N GLU A 252 13.38 -16.19 7.36
CA GLU A 252 13.13 -16.14 5.93
C GLU A 252 13.95 -17.29 5.36
N GLU A 253 13.27 -18.31 4.84
CA GLU A 253 13.93 -19.19 3.89
C GLU A 253 14.54 -18.28 2.83
N PRO A 254 15.82 -18.47 2.49
CA PRO A 254 16.48 -17.58 1.55
C PRO A 254 15.69 -17.66 0.24
N ALA A 255 14.98 -16.58 -0.09
CA ALA A 255 14.57 -16.33 -1.44
C ALA A 255 15.84 -16.52 -2.31
N PRO A 256 15.78 -17.22 -3.46
CA PRO A 256 16.98 -17.59 -4.21
C PRO A 256 17.77 -16.39 -4.79
N PHE A 257 17.41 -15.16 -4.42
CA PHE A 257 17.82 -13.94 -5.08
C PHE A 257 18.17 -12.87 -4.05
N LYS A 258 19.46 -12.53 -3.97
CA LYS A 258 19.89 -11.23 -3.41
C LYS A 258 19.20 -10.14 -4.23
N ARG A 259 18.37 -9.30 -3.60
CA ARG A 259 17.85 -8.09 -4.27
C ARG A 259 19.06 -7.19 -4.57
N PRO A 260 19.28 -6.76 -5.83
CA PRO A 260 20.43 -5.93 -6.16
C PRO A 260 20.30 -4.56 -5.47
N GLU A 261 21.41 -4.05 -4.94
CA GLU A 261 21.46 -2.77 -4.21
C GLU A 261 21.15 -1.59 -5.13
N ILE A 262 20.38 -0.63 -4.61
CA ILE A 262 20.11 0.64 -5.28
C ILE A 262 21.34 1.53 -5.08
N VAL A 263 21.98 1.93 -6.18
CA VAL A 263 23.15 2.83 -6.12
C VAL A 263 22.68 4.28 -6.16
N GLU A 264 22.93 5.04 -5.10
CA GLU A 264 22.52 6.47 -5.00
C GLU A 264 23.29 7.36 -5.99
N VAL A 265 24.53 7.00 -6.32
CA VAL A 265 25.39 7.77 -7.23
C VAL A 265 25.42 7.13 -8.62
N ARG A 266 24.90 7.85 -9.61
CA ARG A 266 24.90 7.38 -11.01
C ARG A 266 26.35 7.19 -11.54
N PRO A 267 26.69 6.01 -12.08
CA PRO A 267 27.99 5.75 -12.69
C PRO A 267 28.32 6.72 -13.83
N LYS A 268 29.61 7.03 -13.99
CA LYS A 268 30.11 7.88 -15.10
C LYS A 268 30.16 7.13 -16.43
N VAL A 269 30.38 5.82 -16.39
CA VAL A 269 30.47 4.95 -17.57
C VAL A 269 29.58 3.74 -17.33
N LEU A 270 28.82 3.35 -18.36
CA LEU A 270 28.00 2.15 -18.39
C LEU A 270 28.37 1.34 -19.62
N GLU A 271 28.42 0.02 -19.50
CA GLU A 271 28.42 -0.87 -20.67
C GLU A 271 27.07 -0.71 -21.39
N CYS A 272 27.03 -0.91 -22.70
CA CYS A 272 25.85 -0.58 -23.49
C CYS A 272 25.62 -1.57 -24.62
N ASP A 273 24.38 -2.07 -24.71
CA ASP A 273 23.91 -2.85 -25.84
C ASP A 273 23.15 -1.97 -26.82
N VAL A 274 23.33 -2.22 -28.12
CA VAL A 274 22.66 -1.48 -29.20
C VAL A 274 21.62 -2.38 -29.84
N VAL A 275 20.35 -2.09 -29.58
CA VAL A 275 19.20 -2.80 -30.14
C VAL A 275 18.59 -1.95 -31.26
N ARG A 276 18.51 -2.51 -32.46
CA ARG A 276 17.87 -1.86 -33.61
C ARG A 276 16.55 -2.55 -33.91
N PHE A 277 15.51 -1.78 -34.21
CA PHE A 277 14.21 -2.31 -34.59
C PHE A 277 13.58 -1.41 -35.66
N GLN A 278 12.71 -2.00 -36.49
CA GLN A 278 11.98 -1.29 -37.52
C GLN A 278 10.50 -1.38 -37.21
N ASN A 279 9.81 -0.24 -37.28
CA ASN A 279 8.37 -0.16 -37.14
C ASN A 279 7.82 0.58 -38.35
N ASN A 280 6.97 -0.07 -39.14
CA ASN A 280 6.50 0.44 -40.42
C ASN A 280 7.68 0.83 -41.33
N LYS A 281 7.76 2.10 -41.75
CA LYS A 281 8.85 2.63 -42.60
C LYS A 281 10.03 3.19 -41.81
N ASP A 282 9.88 3.37 -40.50
CA ASP A 282 10.86 4.06 -39.66
C ASP A 282 11.81 3.08 -38.98
N LYS A 283 13.10 3.38 -39.04
CA LYS A 283 14.16 2.63 -38.36
C LYS A 283 14.45 3.29 -37.02
N TRP A 284 14.60 2.48 -35.99
CA TRP A 284 14.83 2.93 -34.63
C TRP A 284 16.05 2.25 -34.03
N VAL A 285 16.69 2.97 -33.11
CA VAL A 285 17.80 2.45 -32.31
C VAL A 285 17.53 2.71 -30.83
N ALA A 286 17.89 1.74 -30.00
CA ALA A 286 17.89 1.82 -28.55
C ALA A 286 19.27 1.41 -28.02
N PHE A 287 19.82 2.24 -27.14
CA PHE A 287 21.05 2.03 -26.39
C PHE A 287 20.65 1.69 -24.97
N VAL A 288 20.87 0.44 -24.56
CA VAL A 288 20.55 -0.05 -23.22
C VAL A 288 21.82 -0.06 -22.40
N GLY A 289 21.94 0.90 -21.48
CA GLY A 289 23.04 0.98 -20.53
C GLY A 289 22.87 -0.06 -19.43
N LEU A 290 23.92 -0.85 -19.20
CA LEU A 290 23.97 -1.93 -18.23
C LEU A 290 24.82 -1.54 -17.02
N LEU A 291 24.32 -1.87 -15.83
CA LEU A 291 25.05 -1.83 -14.58
C LEU A 291 25.06 -3.24 -13.97
N ASP A 292 26.24 -3.83 -13.85
CA ASP A 292 26.44 -5.21 -13.38
C ASP A 292 25.60 -6.23 -14.17
N GLY A 293 25.60 -6.09 -15.50
CA GLY A 293 24.87 -6.98 -16.42
C GLY A 293 23.35 -6.77 -16.47
N HIS A 294 22.80 -5.78 -15.76
CA HIS A 294 21.36 -5.50 -15.73
C HIS A 294 21.03 -4.17 -16.40
N PRO A 295 19.87 -4.04 -17.08
CA PRO A 295 19.41 -2.78 -17.63
C PRO A 295 19.27 -1.70 -16.54
N TYR A 296 20.04 -0.63 -16.70
CA TYR A 296 20.10 0.48 -15.78
C TYR A 296 19.46 1.74 -16.39
N GLU A 297 19.71 1.99 -17.68
CA GLU A 297 19.16 3.13 -18.42
C GLU A 297 18.95 2.80 -19.90
N ILE A 298 18.11 3.57 -20.57
CA ILE A 298 17.84 3.42 -22.00
C ILE A 298 17.82 4.77 -22.70
N PHE A 299 18.43 4.83 -23.88
CA PHE A 299 18.40 5.97 -24.80
C PHE A 299 17.84 5.47 -26.12
N THR A 300 16.88 6.16 -26.72
CA THR A 300 16.25 5.67 -27.95
C THR A 300 15.73 6.81 -28.82
N GLY A 301 15.79 6.60 -30.13
CA GLY A 301 15.18 7.48 -31.12
C GLY A 301 15.36 6.94 -32.54
N LEU A 302 15.02 7.78 -33.50
CA LEU A 302 15.04 7.43 -34.92
C LEU A 302 16.47 7.24 -35.42
N GLN A 303 16.62 6.26 -36.29
CA GLN A 303 17.83 6.00 -37.06
C GLN A 303 17.60 6.60 -38.46
N ASP A 304 17.82 7.90 -38.58
CA ASP A 304 17.77 8.65 -39.83
C ASP A 304 19.18 9.11 -40.27
N ASP A 305 19.38 9.27 -41.57
CA ASP A 305 20.67 9.63 -42.18
C ASP A 305 20.97 11.14 -42.08
N ASP A 306 19.96 12.01 -41.91
CA ASP A 306 20.11 13.47 -41.82
C ASP A 306 20.14 14.01 -40.37
N GLU A 307 19.28 13.53 -39.46
CA GLU A 307 19.18 14.00 -38.05
C GLU A 307 19.53 12.93 -37.00
N GLY A 308 19.69 11.66 -37.40
CA GLY A 308 19.83 10.52 -36.49
C GLY A 308 21.28 10.15 -36.13
N ILE A 309 21.40 8.98 -35.48
CA ILE A 309 22.69 8.38 -35.13
C ILE A 309 23.06 7.30 -36.15
N VAL A 310 24.02 7.62 -37.01
CA VAL A 310 24.55 6.65 -37.99
C VAL A 310 25.57 5.75 -37.32
N LEU A 311 25.22 4.47 -37.16
CA LEU A 311 26.11 3.43 -36.63
C LEU A 311 26.26 2.30 -37.65
N PRO A 312 27.49 1.81 -37.88
CA PRO A 312 27.70 0.60 -38.68
C PRO A 312 26.90 -0.58 -38.12
N LYS A 313 26.29 -1.38 -39.00
CA LYS A 313 25.48 -2.54 -38.59
C LYS A 313 26.23 -3.55 -37.72
N SER A 314 27.56 -3.58 -37.80
CA SER A 314 28.40 -4.47 -36.99
C SER A 314 28.55 -4.06 -35.52
N VAL A 315 28.11 -2.86 -35.15
CA VAL A 315 28.22 -2.36 -33.77
C VAL A 315 26.98 -2.79 -32.99
N THR A 316 27.14 -3.75 -32.08
CA THR A 316 26.05 -4.21 -31.19
C THR A 316 26.32 -3.92 -29.72
N HIS A 317 27.56 -3.57 -29.37
CA HIS A 317 27.99 -3.26 -28.00
C HIS A 317 28.88 -2.00 -27.99
N GLY A 318 28.92 -1.31 -26.87
CA GLY A 318 29.77 -0.14 -26.64
C GLY A 318 29.62 0.36 -25.20
N ARG A 319 29.91 1.63 -24.96
CA ARG A 319 29.83 2.27 -23.64
C ARG A 319 29.10 3.60 -23.71
N ILE A 320 28.27 3.88 -22.72
CA ILE A 320 27.67 5.20 -22.52
C ILE A 320 28.50 5.95 -21.49
N ILE A 321 28.97 7.15 -21.86
CA ILE A 321 29.81 8.00 -21.03
C ILE A 321 29.05 9.28 -20.72
N LYS A 322 28.94 9.62 -19.44
CA LYS A 322 28.34 10.87 -18.97
C LYS A 322 29.42 11.93 -18.81
N ASN A 323 29.33 12.98 -19.62
CA ASN A 323 30.17 14.16 -19.57
C ASN A 323 29.39 15.37 -19.03
N ILE A 324 30.11 16.31 -18.41
CA ILE A 324 29.56 17.57 -17.91
C ILE A 324 30.38 18.68 -18.56
N ASP A 325 29.72 19.60 -19.25
CA ASP A 325 30.39 20.74 -19.89
C ASP A 325 30.76 21.82 -18.86
N GLU A 326 31.53 22.83 -19.29
CA GLU A 326 31.96 23.95 -18.46
C GLU A 326 30.79 24.79 -17.92
N ASN A 327 29.61 24.69 -18.55
CA ASN A 327 28.38 25.38 -18.17
C ASN A 327 27.47 24.54 -17.25
N GLY A 328 27.89 23.33 -16.86
CA GLY A 328 27.14 22.42 -15.99
C GLY A 328 26.06 21.57 -16.68
N ASN A 329 25.94 21.62 -18.01
CA ASN A 329 25.03 20.76 -18.77
C ASN A 329 25.57 19.34 -18.86
N LYS A 330 24.67 18.37 -18.77
CA LYS A 330 25.00 16.93 -18.79
C LYS A 330 24.84 16.39 -20.21
N ARG A 331 25.95 15.94 -20.81
CA ARG A 331 26.02 15.31 -22.14
C ARG A 331 26.24 13.81 -22.02
N TYR A 332 25.60 13.01 -22.87
CA TYR A 332 25.81 11.55 -22.92
C TYR A 332 26.35 11.14 -24.27
N ASP A 333 27.48 10.44 -24.27
CA ASP A 333 28.19 10.04 -25.47
C ASP A 333 28.23 8.50 -25.56
N PHE A 334 28.09 7.95 -26.76
CA PHE A 334 28.24 6.52 -27.02
C PHE A 334 29.60 6.24 -27.64
N GLN A 335 30.42 5.42 -27.01
CA GLN A 335 31.73 5.02 -27.51
C GLN A 335 31.72 3.55 -27.92
N PHE A 336 32.26 3.24 -29.10
CA PHE A 336 32.43 1.87 -29.59
C PHE A 336 33.78 1.70 -30.28
N GLU A 337 34.24 0.46 -30.44
CA GLU A 337 35.47 0.16 -31.17
C GLU A 337 35.13 -0.29 -32.61
N ASN A 338 35.83 0.27 -33.59
CA ASN A 338 35.66 -0.13 -34.98
C ASN A 338 36.42 -1.44 -35.28
N ARG A 339 36.21 -2.02 -36.47
CA ARG A 339 36.86 -3.28 -36.90
C ARG A 339 38.40 -3.24 -36.90
N ARG A 340 39.01 -2.06 -36.81
CA ARG A 340 40.46 -1.84 -36.78
C ARG A 340 40.98 -1.51 -35.37
N GLY A 341 40.12 -1.58 -34.34
CA GLY A 341 40.48 -1.34 -32.93
C GLY A 341 40.54 0.14 -32.52
N TYR A 342 40.13 1.07 -33.38
CA TYR A 342 40.06 2.48 -33.01
C TYR A 342 38.75 2.81 -32.29
N LYS A 343 38.85 3.57 -31.21
CA LYS A 343 37.71 4.10 -30.46
C LYS A 343 37.03 5.19 -31.27
N MET A 344 35.74 5.02 -31.51
CA MET A 344 34.87 6.02 -32.12
C MET A 344 33.84 6.46 -31.09
N THR A 345 33.64 7.77 -30.97
CA THR A 345 32.67 8.36 -30.04
C THR A 345 31.59 9.10 -30.83
N VAL A 346 30.34 8.74 -30.58
CA VAL A 346 29.16 9.49 -31.00
C VAL A 346 28.76 10.40 -29.86
N GLU A 347 28.96 11.70 -30.03
CA GLU A 347 28.64 12.69 -29.00
C GLU A 347 27.17 13.11 -29.03
N GLY A 348 26.62 13.39 -27.84
CA GLY A 348 25.32 14.05 -27.70
C GLY A 348 24.10 13.16 -27.98
N LEU A 349 24.11 11.90 -27.50
CA LEU A 349 22.95 10.99 -27.59
C LEU A 349 21.65 11.65 -27.12
N SER A 350 21.70 12.37 -26.01
CA SER A 350 20.53 13.02 -25.40
C SER A 350 19.97 14.21 -26.16
N GLU A 351 20.76 14.80 -27.06
CA GLU A 351 20.42 16.02 -27.79
C GLU A 351 20.00 15.72 -29.24
N ARG A 352 20.44 14.57 -29.78
CA ARG A 352 20.10 14.10 -31.13
C ARG A 352 18.74 13.42 -31.23
N PHE A 353 18.11 13.07 -30.11
CA PHE A 353 16.78 12.47 -30.13
C PHE A 353 15.69 13.52 -29.97
N ASN A 354 14.58 13.34 -30.69
CA ASN A 354 13.41 14.18 -30.52
C ASN A 354 12.97 14.20 -29.04
N LYS A 355 12.68 15.42 -28.56
CA LYS A 355 12.43 15.76 -27.17
C LYS A 355 11.34 14.91 -26.51
N GLU A 356 10.34 14.47 -27.28
CA GLU A 356 9.25 13.65 -26.79
C GLU A 356 9.72 12.24 -26.42
N TYR A 357 10.39 11.52 -27.33
CA TYR A 357 10.94 10.18 -27.05
C TYR A 357 12.01 10.22 -25.96
N TRP A 358 12.78 11.30 -25.90
CA TRP A 358 13.77 11.51 -24.85
C TRP A 358 13.16 11.60 -23.45
N ASN A 359 11.99 12.26 -23.31
CA ASN A 359 11.29 12.34 -22.02
C ASN A 359 10.80 10.97 -21.57
N TYR A 360 10.27 10.15 -22.48
CA TYR A 360 9.87 8.78 -22.14
C TYR A 360 11.07 7.87 -21.84
N ALA A 361 12.16 8.00 -22.58
CA ALA A 361 13.40 7.27 -22.30
C ALA A 361 13.96 7.63 -20.91
N LYS A 362 13.87 8.90 -20.50
CA LYS A 362 14.21 9.35 -19.13
C LYS A 362 13.32 8.72 -18.06
N LEU A 363 12.02 8.62 -18.31
CA LEU A 363 11.07 7.99 -17.40
C LEU A 363 11.40 6.50 -17.21
N ILE A 364 11.57 5.77 -18.31
CA ILE A 364 11.93 4.34 -18.31
C ILE A 364 13.27 4.13 -17.62
N SER A 365 14.26 4.97 -17.92
CA SER A 365 15.55 4.99 -17.23
C SER A 365 15.41 5.23 -15.73
N GLY A 366 14.49 6.10 -15.30
CA GLY A 366 14.19 6.30 -13.89
C GLY A 366 13.73 5.01 -13.21
N VAL A 367 12.78 4.31 -13.84
CA VAL A 367 12.24 3.05 -13.32
C VAL A 367 13.32 1.95 -13.28
N LEU A 368 14.16 1.86 -14.31
CA LEU A 368 15.27 0.89 -14.39
C LEU A 368 16.34 1.14 -13.31
N ARG A 369 16.69 2.41 -13.05
CA ARG A 369 17.63 2.78 -11.98
C ARG A 369 17.16 2.34 -10.59
N TRP A 370 15.85 2.39 -10.34
CA TRP A 370 15.24 1.87 -9.11
C TRP A 370 15.13 0.34 -9.07
N ARG A 371 15.78 -0.37 -10.00
CA ARG A 371 15.85 -1.84 -10.09
C ARG A 371 14.46 -2.49 -10.08
N MET A 372 13.45 -1.82 -10.65
CA MET A 372 12.12 -2.41 -10.82
C MET A 372 12.27 -3.70 -11.67
N PRO A 373 11.61 -4.82 -11.29
CA PRO A 373 11.70 -6.06 -12.05
C PRO A 373 11.39 -5.83 -13.54
N ILE A 374 12.26 -6.32 -14.43
CA ILE A 374 12.23 -6.00 -15.87
C ILE A 374 10.87 -6.33 -16.51
N GLU A 375 10.22 -7.40 -16.07
CA GLU A 375 8.86 -7.78 -16.50
C GLU A 375 7.82 -6.71 -16.19
N LYS A 376 7.93 -6.05 -15.02
CA LYS A 376 7.03 -4.97 -14.62
C LYS A 376 7.33 -3.70 -15.41
N VAL A 377 8.59 -3.44 -15.71
CA VAL A 377 9.00 -2.33 -16.59
C VAL A 377 8.43 -2.53 -18.00
N ILE A 378 8.53 -3.75 -18.54
CA ILE A 378 7.95 -4.10 -19.84
C ILE A 378 6.43 -3.88 -19.84
N LYS A 379 5.73 -4.38 -18.81
CA LYS A 379 4.28 -4.15 -18.67
C LYS A 379 3.93 -2.67 -18.59
N LEU A 380 4.70 -1.87 -17.86
CA LEU A 380 4.51 -0.43 -17.77
C LEU A 380 4.67 0.23 -19.14
N VAL A 381 5.73 -0.10 -19.87
CA VAL A 381 5.99 0.44 -21.22
C VAL A 381 4.90 0.05 -22.22
N GLU A 382 4.47 -1.21 -22.22
CA GLU A 382 3.39 -1.70 -23.10
C GLU A 382 2.05 -0.98 -22.79
N SER A 383 1.80 -0.64 -21.51
CA SER A 383 0.58 0.03 -21.06
C SER A 383 0.48 1.53 -21.37
N LEU A 384 1.57 2.18 -21.81
CA LEU A 384 1.54 3.61 -22.15
C LEU A 384 0.56 3.87 -23.30
N GLN A 385 -0.47 4.69 -23.07
CA GLN A 385 -1.36 5.19 -24.11
C GLN A 385 -0.86 6.56 -24.56
N LEU A 386 -0.49 6.67 -25.83
CA LEU A 386 0.18 7.84 -26.39
C LEU A 386 -0.63 8.33 -27.58
N ASP A 387 -0.75 9.65 -27.74
CA ASP A 387 -1.70 10.30 -28.65
C ASP A 387 -1.34 10.13 -30.15
N SER A 388 -0.14 9.63 -30.46
CA SER A 388 0.37 9.43 -31.82
C SER A 388 0.62 7.95 -32.14
N GLU A 389 0.19 7.52 -33.33
CA GLU A 389 0.40 6.14 -33.84
C GLU A 389 1.89 5.76 -33.91
N ASN A 390 2.77 6.72 -34.25
CA ASN A 390 4.22 6.48 -34.32
C ASN A 390 4.81 6.14 -32.94
N ILE A 391 4.30 6.76 -31.88
CA ILE A 391 4.77 6.52 -30.52
C ILE A 391 4.21 5.20 -29.96
N ASN A 392 2.99 4.83 -30.38
CA ASN A 392 2.39 3.54 -30.04
C ASN A 392 3.15 2.34 -30.62
N THR A 393 3.78 2.48 -31.79
CA THR A 393 4.66 1.43 -32.32
C THR A 393 6.05 1.46 -31.67
N TRP A 394 6.59 2.66 -31.37
CA TRP A 394 7.86 2.85 -30.66
C TRP A 394 7.90 2.11 -29.31
N LYS A 395 6.84 2.23 -28.47
CA LYS A 395 6.79 1.55 -27.16
C LYS A 395 6.94 0.01 -27.28
N ASN A 396 6.40 -0.58 -28.35
CA ASN A 396 6.52 -2.02 -28.61
C ASN A 396 7.96 -2.41 -28.97
N GLY A 397 8.69 -1.53 -29.65
CA GLY A 397 10.12 -1.69 -29.94
C GLY A 397 10.97 -1.64 -28.68
N VAL A 398 10.71 -0.66 -27.80
CA VAL A 398 11.37 -0.54 -26.50
C VAL A 398 11.09 -1.74 -25.60
N ALA A 399 9.84 -2.19 -25.53
CA ALA A 399 9.46 -3.39 -24.79
C ALA A 399 10.20 -4.64 -25.30
N ARG A 400 10.35 -4.81 -26.63
CA ARG A 400 11.14 -5.89 -27.23
C ARG A 400 12.63 -5.79 -26.90
N ALA A 401 13.19 -4.59 -26.90
CA ALA A 401 14.59 -4.39 -26.52
C ALA A 401 14.86 -4.84 -25.07
N LEU A 402 13.92 -4.53 -24.17
CA LEU A 402 14.03 -4.92 -22.76
C LEU A 402 13.73 -6.40 -22.49
N LYS A 403 12.96 -7.08 -23.36
CA LYS A 403 12.65 -8.52 -23.23
C LYS A 403 13.89 -9.42 -23.25
N LYS A 404 14.98 -8.98 -23.87
CA LYS A 404 16.26 -9.71 -23.90
C LYS A 404 16.93 -9.88 -22.55
N TYR A 405 16.52 -9.09 -21.56
CA TYR A 405 17.06 -9.11 -20.20
C TYR A 405 16.10 -9.75 -19.20
N VAL A 406 15.03 -10.37 -19.69
CA VAL A 406 14.17 -11.22 -18.87
C VAL A 406 14.95 -12.50 -18.58
N ILE A 407 15.01 -12.88 -17.31
CA ILE A 407 15.75 -14.06 -16.84
C ILE A 407 15.04 -15.32 -17.36
N ASP A 408 15.83 -16.27 -17.87
CA ASP A 408 15.31 -17.55 -18.34
C ASP A 408 14.60 -18.31 -17.21
N GLY A 409 13.39 -18.80 -17.49
CA GLY A 409 12.53 -19.48 -16.53
C GLY A 409 11.46 -18.60 -15.86
N THR A 410 11.46 -17.29 -16.11
CA THR A 410 10.40 -16.37 -15.67
C THR A 410 9.03 -16.80 -16.23
N GLU A 411 8.04 -16.94 -15.35
CA GLU A 411 6.64 -17.22 -15.72
C GLU A 411 5.95 -15.96 -16.28
N ALA A 412 5.40 -16.05 -17.48
CA ALA A 412 4.61 -14.99 -18.11
C ALA A 412 3.19 -14.92 -17.53
N LYS A 413 3.08 -14.54 -16.25
CA LYS A 413 1.80 -14.48 -15.51
C LYS A 413 0.80 -13.55 -16.20
N GLY A 414 -0.35 -14.11 -16.57
CA GLY A 414 -1.47 -13.45 -17.26
C GLY A 414 -1.48 -13.56 -18.78
N MET A 415 -0.52 -14.28 -19.40
CA MET A 415 -0.55 -14.60 -20.83
C MET A 415 -0.97 -16.06 -21.04
N LYS A 416 -1.99 -16.27 -21.87
CA LYS A 416 -2.42 -17.60 -22.31
C LYS A 416 -1.66 -18.01 -23.56
N CYS A 417 -1.22 -19.26 -23.60
CA CYS A 417 -0.62 -19.84 -24.80
C CYS A 417 -1.62 -19.73 -25.97
N PRO A 418 -1.24 -19.12 -27.10
CA PRO A 418 -2.14 -18.99 -28.25
C PRO A 418 -2.44 -20.35 -28.91
N ASN A 419 -1.67 -21.39 -28.62
CA ASN A 419 -1.86 -22.74 -29.18
C ASN A 419 -2.72 -23.65 -28.27
N CYS A 420 -2.49 -23.64 -26.96
CA CYS A 420 -3.22 -24.53 -26.03
C CYS A 420 -4.09 -23.82 -24.98
N GLY A 421 -4.11 -22.48 -24.95
CA GLY A 421 -4.93 -21.68 -24.05
C GLY A 421 -4.49 -21.65 -22.59
N GLN A 422 -3.46 -22.40 -22.20
CA GLN A 422 -2.98 -22.48 -20.81
C GLN A 422 -1.99 -21.36 -20.46
N GLU A 423 -1.97 -20.95 -19.19
CA GLU A 423 -1.07 -19.90 -18.65
C GLU A 423 0.29 -20.47 -18.20
N THR A 424 0.88 -21.34 -19.01
CA THR A 424 2.16 -22.01 -18.71
C THR A 424 3.32 -21.50 -19.57
N LEU A 425 3.22 -20.24 -20.02
CA LEU A 425 4.23 -19.59 -20.83
C LEU A 425 5.40 -19.12 -19.95
N VAL A 426 6.62 -19.45 -20.36
CA VAL A 426 7.87 -19.00 -19.73
C VAL A 426 8.77 -18.32 -20.75
N TYR A 427 9.56 -17.35 -20.29
CA TYR A 427 10.62 -16.76 -21.11
C TYR A 427 11.87 -17.63 -21.05
N GLN A 428 12.41 -17.99 -22.21
CA GLN A 428 13.66 -18.73 -22.32
C GLN A 428 14.37 -18.33 -23.62
N GLU A 429 15.64 -17.91 -23.50
CA GLU A 429 16.51 -17.46 -24.60
C GLU A 429 15.88 -16.34 -25.46
N GLY A 430 15.11 -15.44 -24.83
CA GLY A 430 14.42 -14.35 -25.53
C GLY A 430 13.15 -14.77 -26.30
N CYS A 431 12.73 -16.03 -26.18
CA CYS A 431 11.50 -16.56 -26.74
C CYS A 431 10.47 -16.89 -25.64
N LEU A 432 9.19 -16.78 -25.98
CA LEU A 432 8.08 -17.18 -25.12
C LEU A 432 7.76 -18.66 -25.40
N ILE A 433 8.04 -19.56 -24.46
CA ILE A 433 7.88 -21.01 -24.62
C ILE A 433 6.74 -21.50 -23.72
N CYS A 434 5.79 -22.25 -24.26
CA CYS A 434 4.76 -22.91 -23.46
C CYS A 434 5.28 -24.23 -22.90
N LYS A 435 5.33 -24.37 -21.57
CA LYS A 435 5.74 -25.63 -20.92
C LYS A 435 4.77 -26.79 -21.18
N THR A 436 3.51 -26.52 -21.50
CA THR A 436 2.52 -27.60 -21.73
C THR A 436 2.59 -28.14 -23.16
N CYS A 437 2.62 -27.28 -24.18
CA CYS A 437 2.52 -27.72 -25.58
C CYS A 437 3.79 -27.51 -26.41
N GLY A 438 4.84 -26.94 -25.82
CA GLY A 438 6.13 -26.73 -26.49
C GLY A 438 6.13 -25.62 -27.54
N SER A 439 5.02 -24.91 -27.77
CA SER A 439 4.97 -23.81 -28.74
C SER A 439 5.91 -22.69 -28.30
N SER A 440 6.81 -22.27 -29.18
CA SER A 440 7.70 -21.12 -28.96
C SER A 440 7.31 -19.94 -29.86
N ARG A 441 7.37 -18.73 -29.32
CA ARG A 441 7.23 -17.48 -30.08
C ARG A 441 8.38 -16.56 -29.73
N CYS A 442 9.33 -16.43 -30.65
CA CYS A 442 10.44 -15.51 -30.54
C CYS A 442 10.03 -14.12 -31.05
N GLY A 443 10.56 -13.06 -30.42
CA GLY A 443 10.25 -11.65 -30.71
C GLY A 443 11.33 -10.93 -31.48
#